data_AF-A0A645CWL7-F1
#
_entry.id   AF-A0A645CWL7-F1
#
_cell.length_a   1.000
_cell.length_b   1.000
_cell.length_c   1.000
_cell.angle_alpha   90.00
_cell.angle_beta   90.00
_cell.angle_gamma   90.00
#
_symmetry.space_group_name_H-M   'P 1'
#
loop_
_entity.id
_entity.type
_entity.pdbx_description
1 polymer ?
#
loop_
_entity_poly.entity_id
_entity_poly.type
_entity_poly.pdbx_seq_one_letter_code
_entity_poly.pdbx_strand_id
1 'polypeptide(L)'
;MIPDNEATAYLKTCAKHEMGHKYGELNRSKRNISLDDETLDPQAAAFLADTSAEESALDRITLDEIWETISKLDAITYRIFIMRYSAEIPIADIANTLGMSYGNVCNRIYRTVKILSKKYSNSAPLKDECVSERKACIID
;
A
#
# COMPACT_ATOMS: atom_id res chain seq x y z
N MET A 1 -31.28 -23.46 -9.45
CA MET A 1 -30.64 -22.68 -8.38
C MET A 1 -29.67 -23.63 -7.71
N ILE A 2 -28.37 -23.35 -7.75
CA ILE A 2 -27.36 -24.19 -7.08
C ILE A 2 -27.52 -23.96 -5.57
N PRO A 3 -27.64 -24.99 -4.74
CA PRO A 3 -27.79 -24.82 -3.30
C PRO A 3 -26.51 -24.22 -2.69
N ASP A 4 -26.65 -23.34 -1.70
CA ASP A 4 -25.55 -22.51 -1.15
C ASP A 4 -24.38 -23.34 -0.60
N ASN A 5 -24.65 -24.57 -0.13
CA ASN A 5 -23.62 -25.50 0.34
C ASN A 5 -22.72 -26.02 -0.79
N GLU A 6 -23.27 -26.18 -1.99
CA GLU A 6 -22.58 -26.67 -3.17
C GLU A 6 -21.78 -25.54 -3.83
N ALA A 7 -22.34 -24.33 -3.86
CA ALA A 7 -21.63 -23.12 -4.31
C ALA A 7 -20.41 -22.80 -3.42
N THR A 8 -20.55 -22.89 -2.09
CA THR A 8 -19.43 -22.65 -1.17
C THR A 8 -18.35 -23.73 -1.24
N ALA A 9 -18.74 -25.00 -1.46
CA ALA A 9 -17.78 -26.09 -1.70
C ALA A 9 -17.00 -25.88 -3.01
N TYR A 10 -17.68 -25.41 -4.06
CA TYR A 10 -17.06 -25.07 -5.34
C TYR A 10 -16.06 -23.92 -5.19
N LEU A 11 -16.45 -22.81 -4.54
CA LEU A 11 -15.55 -21.67 -4.28
C LEU A 11 -14.32 -22.07 -3.46
N LYS A 12 -14.49 -22.88 -2.41
CA LYS A 12 -13.36 -23.41 -1.61
C LYS A 12 -12.43 -24.28 -2.46
N THR A 13 -12.99 -25.03 -3.40
CA THR A 13 -12.21 -25.88 -4.31
C THR A 13 -11.43 -25.04 -5.31
N CYS A 14 -12.04 -23.99 -5.87
CA CYS A 14 -11.35 -23.03 -6.74
C CYS A 14 -10.20 -22.34 -5.98
N ALA A 15 -10.47 -21.79 -4.80
CA ALA A 15 -9.46 -21.12 -3.98
C ALA A 15 -8.31 -22.06 -3.59
N LYS A 16 -8.58 -23.33 -3.23
CA LYS A 16 -7.53 -24.31 -2.94
C LYS A 16 -6.66 -24.64 -4.15
N HIS A 17 -7.27 -24.78 -5.33
CA HIS A 17 -6.50 -25.04 -6.55
C HIS A 17 -5.63 -23.84 -6.93
N GLU A 18 -6.16 -22.63 -6.81
CA GLU A 18 -5.43 -21.40 -7.08
C GLU A 18 -4.26 -21.21 -6.11
N MET A 19 -4.49 -21.42 -4.81
CA MET A 19 -3.41 -21.43 -3.81
C MET A 19 -2.39 -22.53 -4.09
N GLY A 20 -2.84 -23.75 -4.41
CA GLY A 20 -1.96 -24.88 -4.75
C GLY A 20 -1.08 -24.59 -5.97
N HIS A 21 -1.62 -23.89 -6.97
CA HIS A 21 -0.90 -23.41 -8.13
C HIS A 21 0.17 -22.39 -7.72
N LYS A 22 -0.23 -21.31 -7.04
CA LYS A 22 0.68 -20.23 -6.61
C LYS A 22 1.80 -20.73 -5.68
N TYR A 23 1.49 -21.56 -4.68
CA TYR A 23 2.49 -22.12 -3.77
C TYR A 23 3.32 -23.25 -4.39
N GLY A 24 2.76 -23.98 -5.36
CA GLY A 24 3.48 -24.99 -6.14
C GLY A 24 4.58 -24.37 -7.00
N GLU A 25 4.30 -23.25 -7.65
CA GLU A 25 5.26 -22.46 -8.41
C GLU A 25 6.33 -21.85 -7.51
N LEU A 26 5.94 -21.27 -6.37
CA LEU A 26 6.86 -20.70 -5.36
C LEU A 26 7.85 -21.73 -4.81
N ASN A 27 7.42 -22.99 -4.63
CA ASN A 27 8.29 -24.09 -4.18
C ASN A 27 9.17 -24.68 -5.30
N ARG A 28 8.85 -24.41 -6.57
CA ARG A 28 9.68 -24.76 -7.73
C ARG A 28 10.72 -23.67 -8.00
N SER A 29 10.34 -22.39 -7.91
CA SER A 29 11.26 -21.26 -8.09
C SER A 29 12.34 -21.22 -7.00
N LYS A 30 11.99 -21.50 -5.73
CA LYS A 30 12.97 -21.64 -4.64
C LYS A 30 14.07 -22.68 -4.88
N ARG A 31 13.85 -23.66 -5.76
CA ARG A 31 14.86 -24.68 -6.10
C ARG A 31 15.81 -24.23 -7.23
N ASN A 32 15.48 -23.14 -7.93
CA ASN A 32 16.17 -22.71 -9.15
C ASN A 32 16.77 -21.29 -9.07
N ILE A 33 16.86 -20.67 -7.88
CA ILE A 33 17.49 -19.35 -7.73
C ILE A 33 19.01 -19.52 -7.82
N SER A 34 19.56 -19.27 -9.03
CA SER A 34 20.95 -18.91 -9.24
C SER A 34 21.09 -17.39 -9.05
N LEU A 35 22.10 -16.97 -8.29
CA LEU A 35 22.33 -15.58 -7.86
C LEU A 35 23.10 -14.73 -8.89
N ASP A 36 22.86 -14.94 -10.18
CA ASP A 36 23.44 -14.11 -11.25
C ASP A 36 22.45 -14.06 -12.40
N ASP A 37 21.87 -12.89 -12.68
CA ASP A 37 21.87 -12.21 -13.98
C ASP A 37 20.79 -11.10 -14.04
N GLU A 38 21.15 -9.95 -14.60
CA GLU A 38 20.44 -8.67 -14.73
C GLU A 38 19.22 -8.71 -15.68
N THR A 39 18.51 -9.83 -15.73
CA THR A 39 17.25 -9.92 -16.48
C THR A 39 16.08 -9.92 -15.52
N LEU A 40 15.19 -8.94 -15.63
CA LEU A 40 13.89 -8.95 -14.94
C LEU A 40 13.23 -10.32 -15.16
N ASP A 41 13.16 -11.10 -14.09
CA ASP A 41 12.60 -12.44 -14.09
C ASP A 41 11.21 -12.41 -14.75
N PRO A 42 11.00 -13.15 -15.86
CA PRO A 42 9.69 -13.25 -16.51
C PRO A 42 8.58 -13.63 -15.54
N GLN A 43 8.89 -14.31 -14.44
CA GLN A 43 7.96 -14.67 -13.39
C GLN A 43 7.62 -13.48 -12.47
N ALA A 44 8.56 -12.57 -12.20
CA ALA A 44 8.29 -11.30 -11.52
C ALA A 44 7.45 -10.35 -12.40
N ALA A 45 7.71 -10.32 -13.71
CA ALA A 45 6.89 -9.58 -14.66
C ALA A 45 5.46 -10.15 -14.76
N ALA A 46 5.30 -11.47 -14.75
CA ALA A 46 3.99 -12.13 -14.74
C ALA A 46 3.23 -11.88 -13.42
N PHE A 47 3.92 -11.87 -12.28
CA PHE A 47 3.30 -11.53 -10.98
C PHE A 47 2.80 -10.08 -10.93
N LEU A 48 3.57 -9.13 -11.48
CA LEU A 48 3.11 -7.74 -11.61
C LEU A 48 1.95 -7.59 -12.61
N ALA A 49 1.93 -8.42 -13.65
CA ALA A 49 0.87 -8.46 -14.65
C ALA A 49 -0.38 -9.25 -14.21
N ASP A 50 -0.33 -10.01 -13.11
CA ASP A 50 -1.44 -10.79 -12.54
C ASP A 50 -2.41 -9.93 -11.71
N THR A 51 -2.21 -8.60 -11.67
CA THR A 51 -3.28 -7.69 -11.23
C THR A 51 -4.34 -7.65 -12.32
N SER A 52 -5.49 -8.29 -12.06
CA SER A 52 -6.63 -8.24 -12.96
C SER A 52 -6.96 -6.78 -13.29
N ALA A 53 -7.30 -6.49 -14.55
CA ALA A 53 -7.68 -5.13 -14.97
C ALA A 53 -8.83 -4.56 -14.10
N GLU A 54 -9.68 -5.44 -13.58
CA GLU A 54 -10.77 -5.08 -12.65
C GLU A 54 -10.24 -4.65 -11.27
N GLU A 55 -9.23 -5.35 -10.72
CA GLU A 55 -8.59 -5.01 -9.45
C GLU A 55 -7.86 -3.66 -9.56
N SER A 56 -7.14 -3.45 -10.67
CA SER A 56 -6.50 -2.16 -10.98
C SER A 56 -7.50 -1.01 -11.12
N ALA A 57 -8.73 -1.27 -11.60
CA ALA A 57 -9.76 -0.25 -11.73
C ALA A 57 -10.38 0.12 -10.37
N LEU A 58 -10.64 -0.87 -9.51
CA LEU A 58 -11.13 -0.65 -8.15
C LEU A 58 -10.10 0.11 -7.29
N ASP A 59 -8.82 -0.21 -7.44
CA ASP A 59 -7.75 0.50 -6.75
C ASP A 59 -7.68 1.98 -7.14
N ARG A 60 -7.84 2.29 -8.43
CA ARG A 60 -7.89 3.67 -8.93
C ARG A 60 -9.05 4.45 -8.34
N ILE A 61 -10.26 3.87 -8.35
CA ILE A 61 -11.45 4.50 -7.76
C ILE A 61 -11.21 4.77 -6.27
N THR A 62 -10.69 3.78 -5.56
CA THR A 62 -10.39 3.91 -4.13
C THR A 62 -9.36 5.00 -3.86
N LEU A 63 -8.31 5.07 -4.68
CA LEU A 63 -7.27 6.09 -4.58
C LEU A 63 -7.81 7.50 -4.86
N ASP A 64 -8.67 7.66 -5.86
CA ASP A 64 -9.33 8.93 -6.17
C ASP A 64 -10.19 9.41 -4.99
N GLU A 65 -10.97 8.52 -4.38
CA GLU A 65 -11.76 8.86 -3.19
C GLU A 65 -10.89 9.22 -1.97
N ILE A 66 -9.73 8.56 -1.81
CA ILE A 66 -8.77 8.89 -0.75
C ILE A 66 -8.27 10.32 -0.97
N TRP A 67 -7.84 10.67 -2.18
CA TRP A 67 -7.37 12.03 -2.49
C TRP A 67 -8.47 13.07 -2.35
N GLU A 68 -9.70 12.76 -2.74
CA GLU A 68 -10.86 13.62 -2.54
C GLU A 68 -11.17 13.82 -1.04
N THR A 69 -11.00 12.78 -0.22
CA THR A 69 -11.19 12.87 1.23
C THR A 69 -10.13 13.77 1.86
N ILE A 70 -8.86 13.64 1.45
CA ILE A 70 -7.76 14.46 1.94
C ILE A 70 -7.94 15.93 1.53
N SER A 71 -8.34 16.19 0.28
CA SER A 71 -8.49 17.56 -0.25
C SER A 71 -9.57 18.37 0.48
N LYS A 72 -10.58 17.70 1.04
CA LYS A 72 -11.67 18.30 1.82
C LYS A 72 -11.31 18.67 3.27
N LEU A 73 -10.18 18.19 3.81
CA LEU A 73 -9.79 18.47 5.21
C LEU A 73 -9.29 19.90 5.37
N ASP A 74 -8.11 20.20 4.82
CA ASP A 74 -7.55 21.54 4.74
C ASP A 74 -6.37 21.58 3.76
N ALA A 75 -6.09 22.77 3.21
CA ALA A 75 -5.06 22.96 2.19
C ALA A 75 -3.65 22.57 2.64
N ILE A 76 -3.32 22.74 3.93
CA ILE A 76 -1.99 22.39 4.45
C ILE A 76 -1.86 20.86 4.52
N THR A 77 -2.87 20.17 5.04
CA THR A 77 -2.89 18.70 5.07
C THR A 77 -2.80 18.12 3.67
N TYR A 78 -3.55 18.65 2.71
CA TYR A 78 -3.46 18.21 1.31
C TYR A 78 -2.04 18.38 0.74
N ARG A 79 -1.41 19.53 0.98
CA ARG A 79 -0.05 19.82 0.52
C ARG A 79 0.99 18.88 1.16
N ILE A 80 0.86 18.58 2.45
CA ILE A 80 1.71 17.59 3.13
C ILE A 80 1.61 16.23 2.42
N PHE A 81 0.40 15.78 2.10
CA PHE A 81 0.19 14.47 1.48
C PHE A 81 0.72 14.41 0.05
N ILE A 82 0.56 15.46 -0.76
CA ILE A 82 1.20 15.54 -2.08
C ILE A 82 2.72 15.43 -1.94
N MET A 83 3.31 16.27 -1.09
CA MET A 83 4.77 16.30 -0.91
C MET A 83 5.29 14.94 -0.44
N ARG A 84 4.58 14.29 0.48
CA ARG A 84 4.97 13.00 1.04
C ARG A 84 4.80 11.83 0.09
N TYR A 85 3.61 11.69 -0.51
CA TYR A 85 3.22 10.45 -1.20
C TYR A 85 3.25 10.55 -2.72
N SER A 86 3.30 11.76 -3.29
CA SER A 86 3.47 11.97 -4.73
C SER A 86 4.89 12.39 -5.10
N ALA A 87 5.56 13.14 -4.23
CA ALA A 87 6.92 13.65 -4.45
C ALA A 87 7.97 13.02 -3.53
N GLU A 88 7.59 12.08 -2.66
CA GLU A 88 8.50 11.32 -1.77
C GLU A 88 9.41 12.20 -0.89
N ILE A 89 8.96 13.41 -0.54
CA ILE A 89 9.74 14.35 0.25
C ILE A 89 9.81 13.90 1.73
N PRO A 90 10.99 13.91 2.37
CA PRO A 90 11.15 13.60 3.79
C PRO A 90 10.35 14.54 4.70
N ILE A 91 9.88 14.04 5.85
CA ILE A 91 9.03 14.84 6.76
C ILE A 91 9.76 16.08 7.29
N ALA A 92 11.07 15.99 7.50
CA ALA A 92 11.90 17.12 7.91
C ALA A 92 11.88 18.25 6.87
N ASP A 93 12.02 17.91 5.59
CA ASP A 93 12.01 18.88 4.50
C ASP A 93 10.62 19.47 4.27
N ILE A 94 9.56 18.67 4.44
CA ILE A 94 8.18 19.17 4.43
C ILE A 94 7.98 20.19 5.56
N ALA A 95 8.47 19.88 6.76
CA ALA A 95 8.37 20.78 7.92
C ALA A 95 9.07 22.11 7.65
N ASN A 96 10.30 22.06 7.13
CA ASN A 96 11.08 23.24 6.74
C ASN A 96 10.38 24.05 5.65
N THR A 97 9.91 23.38 4.59
CA THR A 97 9.26 24.02 3.43
C THR A 97 7.96 24.73 3.80
N LEU A 98 7.20 24.17 4.75
CA LEU A 98 5.93 24.73 5.22
C LEU A 98 6.09 25.66 6.43
N GLY A 99 7.31 25.84 6.96
CA GLY A 99 7.55 26.64 8.16
C GLY A 99 6.87 26.08 9.41
N MET A 100 6.72 24.76 9.51
CA MET A 100 6.06 24.07 10.62
C MET A 100 7.05 23.21 11.40
N SER A 101 6.70 22.82 12.63
CA SER A 101 7.50 21.83 13.36
C SER A 101 7.29 20.42 12.78
N TYR A 102 8.34 19.59 12.85
CA TYR A 102 8.29 18.17 12.47
C TYR A 102 7.10 17.46 13.14
N GLY A 103 6.88 17.71 14.43
CA GLY A 103 5.76 17.13 15.19
C GLY A 103 4.39 17.56 14.67
N ASN A 104 4.24 18.78 14.13
CA ASN A 104 2.99 19.24 13.54
C ASN A 104 2.68 18.47 12.25
N VAL A 105 3.67 18.32 11.35
CA VAL A 105 3.54 17.54 10.12
C VAL A 105 3.16 16.09 10.45
N CYS A 106 3.87 15.45 11.38
CA CYS A 106 3.57 14.10 11.84
C CYS A 106 2.17 13.95 12.42
N ASN A 107 1.73 14.88 13.27
CA ASN A 107 0.39 14.84 13.84
C ASN A 107 -0.69 14.97 12.77
N ARG A 108 -0.46 15.77 11.72
CA ARG A 108 -1.38 15.88 10.58
C ARG A 108 -1.45 14.58 9.80
N ILE A 109 -0.31 14.00 9.42
CA ILE A 109 -0.25 12.70 8.73
C ILE A 109 -0.98 11.64 9.56
N TYR A 110 -0.63 11.50 10.84
CA TYR A 110 -1.24 10.51 11.73
C TYR A 110 -2.77 10.66 11.83
N ARG A 111 -3.27 11.90 12.04
CA ARG A 111 -4.72 12.14 12.16
C ARG A 111 -5.44 11.82 10.86
N THR A 112 -4.89 12.22 9.72
CA THR A 112 -5.48 11.95 8.41
C THR A 112 -5.47 10.47 8.09
N VAL A 113 -4.36 9.77 8.31
CA VAL A 113 -4.28 8.30 8.16
C VAL A 113 -5.27 7.59 9.07
N LYS A 114 -5.47 8.06 10.31
CA LYS A 114 -6.48 7.50 11.22
C LYS A 114 -7.92 7.69 10.70
N ILE A 115 -8.21 8.82 10.07
CA ILE A 115 -9.52 9.08 9.44
C ILE A 115 -9.72 8.13 8.25
N LEU A 116 -8.71 8.03 7.37
CA LEU A 116 -8.76 7.16 6.19
C LEU A 116 -8.86 5.68 6.59
N SER A 117 -8.06 5.23 7.55
CA SER A 117 -8.12 3.90 8.13
C SER A 117 -9.54 3.59 8.61
N LYS A 118 -10.17 4.46 9.41
CA LYS A 118 -11.56 4.25 9.85
C LYS A 118 -12.56 4.11 8.69
N LYS A 119 -12.32 4.77 7.56
CA LYS A 119 -13.20 4.74 6.39
C LYS A 119 -13.00 3.50 5.51
N TYR A 120 -11.76 3.03 5.37
CA TYR A 120 -11.37 2.01 4.39
C TYR A 120 -10.85 0.69 5.01
N SER A 121 -10.60 0.64 6.31
CA SER A 121 -10.03 -0.53 6.99
C SER A 121 -10.53 -0.66 8.43
N ASN A 122 -11.07 -1.82 8.80
CA ASN A 122 -11.41 -2.12 10.21
C ASN A 122 -10.18 -2.41 11.09
N SER A 123 -8.97 -2.10 10.64
CA SER A 123 -7.70 -2.33 11.35
C SER A 123 -7.01 -1.02 11.74
N ALA A 124 -6.33 -1.04 12.88
CA ALA A 124 -5.61 0.11 13.44
C ALA A 124 -4.55 0.67 12.46
N PRO A 125 -4.28 1.99 12.46
CA PRO A 125 -3.28 2.59 11.58
C PRO A 125 -1.88 2.02 11.85
N LEU A 126 -1.13 1.75 10.77
CA LEU A 126 0.27 1.35 10.83
C LEU A 126 1.06 2.40 11.64
N LYS A 127 1.78 1.96 12.68
CA LYS A 127 2.55 2.85 13.54
C LYS A 127 3.85 3.32 12.87
N ASP A 128 4.09 4.62 12.97
CA ASP A 128 5.38 5.29 13.20
C ASP A 128 6.43 5.42 12.07
N GLU A 129 6.02 5.75 10.82
CA GLU A 129 6.94 6.34 9.81
C GLU A 129 7.68 7.59 10.35
N CYS A 130 7.01 8.36 11.21
CA CYS A 130 7.59 9.54 11.83
C CYS A 130 8.71 9.26 12.85
N VAL A 131 8.85 8.03 13.35
CA VAL A 131 9.88 7.67 14.35
C VAL A 131 11.14 7.15 13.66
N SER A 132 11.00 6.46 12.52
CA SER A 132 12.16 6.05 11.71
C SER A 132 12.90 7.25 11.13
N GLU A 133 12.20 8.25 10.57
CA GLU A 133 12.83 9.43 9.96
C GLU A 133 13.47 10.39 10.97
N ARG A 134 12.91 10.50 12.18
CA ARG A 134 13.56 11.30 13.25
C ARG A 134 14.92 10.78 13.64
N LYS A 135 15.13 9.46 13.58
CA LYS A 135 16.43 8.87 13.90
C LYS A 135 17.48 9.16 12.83
N ALA A 136 17.07 9.24 11.55
CA ALA A 136 17.97 9.62 10.46
C ALA A 136 18.46 11.07 10.60
N CYS A 137 17.58 12.01 10.93
CA CYS A 137 17.96 13.42 11.14
C CYS A 137 18.86 13.72 12.36
N ILE A 138 19.09 12.77 13.27
CA ILE A 138 19.91 12.97 14.49
C ILE A 138 21.34 12.41 14.29
N ILE A 139 21.59 11.67 13.20
CA ILE A 139 22.88 10.99 12.96
C ILE A 139 23.80 11.81 12.03
N ASP A 140 23.31 12.91 11.44
CA ASP A 140 24.11 13.92 10.73
C ASP A 140 24.38 15.15 11.62
#